data_AF-A0A1X7I101-F1
#
_entry.id   AF-A0A1X7I101-F1
#
_cell.length_a   1.000
_cell.length_b   1.000
_cell.length_c   1.000
_cell.angle_alpha   90.00
_cell.angle_beta   90.00
_cell.angle_gamma   90.00
#
_symmetry.space_group_name_H-M   'P 1'
#
loop_
_entity.id
_entity.type
_entity.pdbx_description
1 polymer ?
#
loop_
_entity_poly.entity_id
_entity_poly.type
_entity_poly.pdbx_seq_one_letter_code
_entity_poly.pdbx_strand_id
1 'polypeptide(L)'
;MEGIPAERLVFVYNANSGIGNALLDSIHKTLDPKSYNCNLCAITFGLVSEHKKWKEFRQNSGVDMEFLHRDEFKKRYAYERKVKDVFPLVLILNGGKLQEFLHKEEINKMKSQEDLIFAVEAKLSQI
;
A
#
# COMPACT_ATOMS: atom_id res chain seq x y z
N MET A 1 24.11 -14.36 12.82
CA MET A 1 23.37 -15.07 11.78
C MET A 1 22.46 -14.05 11.13
N GLU A 2 22.87 -13.53 9.98
CA GLU A 2 22.09 -12.53 9.25
C GLU A 2 20.84 -13.24 8.75
N GLY A 3 19.72 -12.99 9.42
CA GLY A 3 18.45 -13.64 9.13
C GLY A 3 18.07 -13.37 7.68
N ILE A 4 17.72 -14.42 6.95
CA ILE A 4 17.04 -14.29 5.66
C ILE A 4 15.86 -13.34 5.90
N PRO A 5 15.73 -12.22 5.17
CA PRO A 5 14.64 -11.29 5.40
C PRO A 5 13.32 -12.05 5.25
N ALA A 6 12.50 -12.01 6.29
CA ALA A 6 11.18 -12.62 6.31
C ALA A 6 10.36 -12.10 5.12
N GLU A 7 9.56 -12.98 4.53
CA GLU A 7 8.66 -12.59 3.45
C GLU A 7 7.68 -11.53 3.97
N ARG A 8 7.62 -10.40 3.26
CA ARG A 8 6.83 -9.24 3.66
C ARG A 8 6.23 -8.54 2.46
N LEU A 9 4.97 -8.11 2.58
CA LEU A 9 4.34 -7.22 1.62
C LEU A 9 4.65 -5.76 1.96
N VAL A 10 5.08 -4.98 0.97
CA VAL A 10 5.37 -3.55 1.10
C VAL A 10 4.34 -2.76 0.30
N PHE A 11 3.43 -2.11 1.01
CA PHE A 11 2.39 -1.25 0.44
C PHE A 11 2.93 0.18 0.34
N VAL A 12 2.94 0.74 -0.88
CA VAL A 12 3.42 2.09 -1.12
C VAL A 12 2.29 3.00 -1.59
N TYR A 13 1.95 3.96 -0.74
CA TYR A 13 0.94 4.96 -1.01
C TYR A 13 1.46 6.05 -1.94
N ASN A 14 0.58 6.56 -2.82
CA ASN A 14 0.88 7.74 -3.64
C ASN A 14 0.70 9.06 -2.86
N ALA A 15 1.35 9.16 -1.71
CA ALA A 15 1.37 10.33 -0.84
C ALA A 15 2.79 10.52 -0.28
N ASN A 16 3.11 11.71 0.24
CA ASN A 16 4.39 11.97 0.91
C ASN A 16 4.19 11.97 2.43
N SER A 17 5.19 11.49 3.17
CA SER A 17 5.23 11.55 4.63
C SER A 17 5.10 12.99 5.12
N GLY A 18 4.16 13.24 6.02
CA GLY A 18 3.85 14.58 6.53
C GLY A 18 2.64 15.26 5.89
N ILE A 19 2.14 14.78 4.74
CA ILE A 19 0.86 15.24 4.14
C ILE A 19 -0.32 14.41 4.69
N GLY A 20 -0.07 13.34 5.45
CA GLY A 20 -1.10 12.49 6.05
C GLY A 20 -2.12 13.25 6.92
N ASN A 21 -1.71 14.33 7.60
CA ASN A 21 -2.66 15.21 8.29
C ASN A 21 -3.49 16.06 7.31
N ALA A 22 -2.90 16.56 6.22
CA ALA A 22 -3.62 17.39 5.25
C ALA A 22 -4.73 16.65 4.47
N LEU A 23 -4.62 15.31 4.34
CA LEU A 23 -5.65 14.47 3.72
C LEU A 23 -6.90 14.31 4.60
N LEU A 24 -6.74 14.32 5.93
CA LEU A 24 -7.83 14.31 6.90
C LEU A 24 -8.34 15.73 7.22
N ASP A 25 -7.46 16.73 7.28
CA ASP A 25 -7.82 18.14 7.53
C ASP A 25 -8.65 18.78 6.40
N SER A 26 -8.69 18.15 5.22
CA SER A 26 -9.46 18.66 4.08
C SER A 26 -10.95 18.27 4.10
N ILE A 27 -11.44 17.59 5.15
CA ILE A 27 -12.84 17.13 5.25
C ILE A 27 -13.85 18.29 5.32
N HIS A 28 -13.41 19.53 5.57
CA HIS A 28 -14.30 20.71 5.55
C HIS A 28 -14.15 21.66 4.36
N LYS A 29 -13.29 21.38 3.38
CA LYS A 29 -13.22 22.19 2.15
C LYS A 29 -13.05 21.31 0.93
N THR A 30 -14.07 21.33 0.10
CA THR A 30 -14.09 20.83 -1.29
C THR A 30 -14.20 19.32 -1.47
N LEU A 31 -15.46 18.92 -1.63
CA LEU A 31 -15.94 17.69 -2.27
C LEU A 31 -15.41 17.56 -3.70
N ASP A 32 -14.11 17.29 -3.88
CA ASP A 32 -13.59 16.82 -5.17
C ASP A 32 -12.94 15.44 -5.00
N PRO A 33 -13.63 14.35 -5.38
CA PRO A 33 -13.06 13.00 -5.34
C PRO A 33 -11.79 12.85 -6.20
N LYS A 34 -11.45 13.82 -7.07
CA LYS A 34 -10.19 13.84 -7.83
C LYS A 34 -8.98 14.28 -7.01
N SER A 35 -9.16 14.81 -5.81
CA SER A 35 -8.05 15.13 -4.89
C SER A 35 -7.47 13.87 -4.22
N TYR A 36 -8.20 12.74 -4.22
CA TYR A 36 -7.67 11.45 -3.80
C TYR A 36 -6.74 10.88 -4.88
N ASN A 37 -5.53 11.42 -4.99
CA ASN A 37 -4.50 10.93 -5.89
C ASN A 37 -3.98 9.51 -5.54
N CYS A 38 -4.63 8.80 -4.60
CA CYS A 38 -4.20 7.51 -4.09
C CYS A 38 -5.40 6.58 -3.83
N ASN A 39 -5.72 5.70 -4.79
CA ASN A 39 -6.80 4.72 -4.62
C ASN A 39 -6.50 3.74 -3.47
N LEU A 40 -5.24 3.30 -3.34
CA LEU A 40 -4.80 2.44 -2.23
C LEU A 40 -5.13 3.05 -0.86
N CYS A 41 -4.99 4.37 -0.72
CA CYS A 41 -5.34 5.07 0.50
C CYS A 41 -6.85 5.02 0.75
N ALA A 42 -7.67 5.29 -0.28
CA ALA A 42 -9.14 5.31 -0.16
C ALA A 42 -9.74 3.92 0.15
N ILE A 43 -9.16 2.85 -0.40
CA ILE A 43 -9.62 1.48 -0.13
C ILE A 43 -9.04 0.88 1.14
N THR A 44 -8.06 1.54 1.81
CA THR A 44 -7.53 1.08 3.11
C THR A 44 -7.95 1.95 4.28
N PHE A 45 -8.30 3.22 4.05
CA PHE A 45 -8.77 4.17 5.05
C PHE A 45 -10.12 4.79 4.70
N GLY A 46 -10.98 4.93 5.71
CA GLY A 46 -12.16 5.80 5.67
C GLY A 46 -11.81 7.24 6.07
N LEU A 47 -12.83 8.03 6.40
CA LEU A 47 -12.68 9.47 6.71
C LEU A 47 -11.82 9.77 7.93
N VAL A 48 -11.70 8.86 8.89
CA VAL A 48 -11.02 9.11 10.18
C VAL A 48 -10.08 7.98 10.57
N SER A 49 -10.30 6.78 10.04
CA SER A 49 -9.59 5.58 10.47
C SER A 49 -9.54 4.54 9.36
N GLU A 50 -8.61 3.60 9.51
CA GLU A 50 -8.47 2.43 8.65
C GLU A 50 -9.77 1.61 8.59
N HIS A 51 -10.11 1.08 7.41
CA HIS A 51 -11.28 0.22 7.25
C HIS A 51 -11.16 -1.02 8.11
N LYS A 52 -12.20 -1.35 8.89
CA LYS A 52 -12.18 -2.43 9.87
C LYS A 52 -11.77 -3.79 9.27
N LYS A 53 -12.31 -4.15 8.10
CA LYS A 53 -11.97 -5.41 7.42
C LYS A 53 -10.51 -5.46 6.97
N TRP A 54 -9.98 -4.33 6.46
CA TRP A 54 -8.58 -4.23 6.09
C TRP A 54 -7.65 -4.39 7.31
N LYS A 55 -7.99 -3.71 8.41
CA LYS A 55 -7.29 -3.83 9.69
C LYS A 55 -7.27 -5.28 10.19
N GLU A 56 -8.42 -5.94 10.18
CA GLU A 56 -8.56 -7.34 10.59
C GLU A 56 -7.74 -8.28 9.71
N PHE A 57 -7.79 -8.12 8.38
CA PHE A 57 -6.96 -8.90 7.46
C PHE A 57 -5.46 -8.72 7.74
N ARG A 58 -5.01 -7.47 7.82
CA ARG A 58 -3.60 -7.13 8.08
C ARG A 58 -3.10 -7.70 9.41
N GLN A 59 -3.96 -7.77 10.43
CA GLN A 59 -3.60 -8.34 11.74
C GLN A 59 -3.62 -9.87 11.79
N ASN A 60 -4.44 -10.52 10.95
CA ASN A 60 -4.69 -11.97 11.04
C ASN A 60 -4.16 -12.78 9.85
N SER A 61 -3.67 -12.14 8.78
CA SER A 61 -3.20 -12.82 7.56
C SER A 61 -1.96 -13.70 7.78
N GLY A 62 -1.21 -13.51 8.87
CA GLY A 62 0.06 -14.19 9.12
C GLY A 62 1.21 -13.74 8.21
N VAL A 63 0.95 -12.80 7.29
CA VAL A 63 1.96 -12.19 6.42
C VAL A 63 2.36 -10.85 6.99
N ASP A 64 3.67 -10.61 7.05
CA ASP A 64 4.19 -9.33 7.50
C ASP A 64 3.87 -8.24 6.45
N MET A 65 3.42 -7.08 6.89
CA MET A 65 3.01 -5.99 6.00
C MET A 65 3.61 -4.66 6.47
N GLU A 66 4.36 -4.02 5.59
CA GLU A 66 4.92 -2.68 5.78
C GLU A 66 4.18 -1.66 4.91
N PHE A 67 3.95 -0.47 5.45
CA PHE A 67 3.20 0.60 4.81
C PHE A 67 4.08 1.83 4.75
N LEU A 68 4.31 2.33 3.54
CA LEU A 68 5.19 3.47 3.28
C LEU A 68 4.51 4.49 2.37
N HIS A 69 4.85 5.75 2.57
CA HIS A 69 4.64 6.79 1.58
C HIS A 69 5.70 6.70 0.46
N ARG A 70 5.46 7.37 -0.67
CA ARG A 70 6.37 7.26 -1.83
C ARG A 70 7.78 7.77 -1.53
N ASP A 71 7.90 8.82 -0.72
CA ASP A 71 9.17 9.40 -0.29
C ASP A 71 9.88 8.52 0.74
N GLU A 72 9.14 7.95 1.68
CA GLU A 72 9.62 6.90 2.59
C GLU A 72 10.16 5.69 1.83
N PHE A 73 9.41 5.20 0.84
CA PHE A 73 9.82 4.09 -0.02
C PHE A 73 11.10 4.41 -0.77
N LYS A 74 11.17 5.58 -1.44
CA LYS A 74 12.37 6.03 -2.14
C LYS A 74 13.59 6.17 -1.23
N LYS A 75 13.39 6.58 0.03
CA LYS A 75 14.47 6.68 1.02
C LYS A 75 14.92 5.31 1.51
N ARG A 76 13.98 4.41 1.79
CA ARG A 76 14.25 3.09 2.38
C ARG A 76 14.79 2.09 1.35
N TYR A 77 14.26 2.13 0.14
CA TYR A 77 14.59 1.23 -0.97
C TYR A 77 15.28 1.99 -2.11
N ALA A 78 16.10 3.00 -1.80
CA ALA A 78 16.81 3.83 -2.77
C ALA A 78 17.69 3.03 -3.76
N TYR A 79 18.11 1.83 -3.36
CA TYR A 79 18.90 0.92 -4.20
C TYR A 79 18.07 0.27 -5.32
N GLU A 80 16.75 0.20 -5.16
CA GLU A 80 15.84 -0.46 -6.10
C GLU A 80 15.45 0.50 -7.23
N ARG A 81 16.38 0.72 -8.16
CA ARG A 81 16.18 1.64 -9.31
C ARG A 81 15.16 1.14 -10.35
N LYS A 82 14.66 -0.08 -10.21
CA LYS A 82 13.73 -0.70 -11.17
C LYS A 82 12.28 -0.27 -10.97
N VAL A 83 11.92 0.17 -9.77
CA VAL A 83 10.57 0.68 -9.50
C VAL A 83 10.48 2.06 -10.15
N LYS A 84 9.81 2.12 -11.30
CA LYS A 84 9.44 3.39 -11.93
C LYS A 84 8.54 4.16 -10.96
N ASP A 85 8.47 5.48 -11.09
CA ASP A 85 7.66 6.39 -10.28
C ASP A 85 6.12 6.18 -10.44
N VAL A 86 5.66 4.94 -10.34
CA VAL A 86 4.31 4.46 -10.58
C VAL A 86 3.65 4.06 -9.27
N PHE A 87 3.10 5.05 -8.57
CA PHE A 87 2.36 4.85 -7.32
C PHE A 87 0.85 5.06 -7.52
N PRO A 88 -0.02 4.43 -6.71
CA PRO A 88 0.29 3.46 -5.65
C PRO A 88 0.76 2.10 -6.19
N LEU A 89 1.48 1.33 -5.39
CA LEU A 89 1.94 -0.03 -5.75
C LEU A 89 2.09 -0.92 -4.51
N VAL A 90 2.04 -2.24 -4.70
CA VAL A 90 2.37 -3.23 -3.66
C VAL A 90 3.51 -4.11 -4.16
N LEU A 91 4.51 -4.34 -3.32
CA LEU A 91 5.64 -5.23 -3.58
C LEU A 91 5.63 -6.39 -2.59
N ILE A 92 6.32 -7.46 -2.96
CA ILE A 92 6.71 -8.52 -2.04
C ILE A 92 8.23 -8.51 -1.90
N LEU A 93 8.72 -8.51 -0.66
CA LEU A 93 10.12 -8.70 -0.33
C LEU A 93 10.33 -10.19 -0.07
N ASN A 94 10.96 -10.88 -1.01
CA ASN A 94 11.31 -12.30 -0.87
C ASN A 94 12.82 -12.45 -1.10
N GLY A 95 13.53 -13.04 -0.12
CA GLY A 95 14.97 -13.28 -0.23
C GLY A 95 15.80 -12.00 -0.43
N GLY A 96 15.32 -10.86 0.08
CA GLY A 96 15.98 -9.55 -0.01
C GLY A 96 15.77 -8.83 -1.34
N LYS A 97 14.95 -9.37 -2.23
CA LYS A 97 14.58 -8.75 -3.50
C LYS A 97 13.14 -8.28 -3.46
N LEU A 98 12.91 -7.05 -3.89
CA LEU A 98 11.57 -6.54 -4.11
C LEU A 98 11.08 -7.00 -5.48
N GLN A 99 9.88 -7.57 -5.49
CA GLN A 99 9.17 -7.95 -6.70
C GLN A 99 7.81 -7.29 -6.72
N GLU A 100 7.35 -6.91 -7.91
CA GLU A 100 6.02 -6.33 -8.08
C GLU A 100 4.96 -7.37 -7.72
N PHE A 101 4.07 -7.00 -6.80
CA PHE A 101 2.99 -7.85 -6.34
C PHE A 101 1.64 -7.36 -6.88
N LEU A 102 1.34 -6.06 -6.74
CA LEU A 102 0.20 -5.40 -7.40
C LEU A 102 0.64 -4.05 -7.98
N HIS A 103 0.34 -3.83 -9.26
CA HIS A 103 0.68 -2.57 -9.92
C HIS A 103 -0.45 -1.53 -9.82
N LYS A 104 -0.12 -0.28 -10.15
CA LYS A 104 -1.01 0.87 -10.05
C LYS A 104 -2.35 0.66 -10.76
N GLU A 105 -2.33 0.12 -11.98
CA GLU A 105 -3.52 -0.10 -12.79
C GLU A 105 -4.44 -1.19 -12.22
N GLU A 106 -3.89 -2.24 -11.59
CA GLU A 106 -4.67 -3.21 -10.80
C GLU A 106 -5.33 -2.53 -9.61
N ILE A 107 -4.55 -1.80 -8.81
CA ILE A 107 -5.02 -1.15 -7.60
C ILE A 107 -6.09 -0.10 -7.91
N ASN A 108 -5.93 0.69 -8.97
CA ASN A 108 -6.89 1.73 -9.36
C ASN A 108 -8.22 1.19 -9.91
N LYS A 109 -8.30 -0.10 -10.24
CA LYS A 109 -9.57 -0.75 -10.64
C LYS A 109 -10.34 -1.29 -9.43
N MET A 110 -9.68 -1.45 -8.29
CA MET A 110 -10.29 -1.91 -7.04
C MET A 110 -11.21 -0.83 -6.47
N LYS A 111 -12.37 -1.24 -5.98
CA LYS A 111 -13.41 -0.34 -5.46
C LYS A 111 -13.52 -0.39 -3.94
N SER A 112 -12.95 -1.39 -3.29
CA SER A 112 -13.10 -1.62 -1.86
C SER A 112 -11.89 -2.33 -1.24
N GLN A 113 -11.84 -2.32 0.10
CA GLN A 113 -10.89 -3.14 0.85
C GLN A 113 -11.03 -4.64 0.54
N GLU A 114 -12.24 -5.12 0.26
CA GLU A 114 -12.48 -6.52 -0.09
C GLU A 114 -11.77 -6.90 -1.39
N ASP A 115 -11.84 -6.06 -2.41
CA ASP A 115 -11.13 -6.29 -3.68
C ASP A 115 -9.62 -6.41 -3.46
N LEU A 116 -9.06 -5.56 -2.58
CA LEU A 116 -7.64 -5.60 -2.23
C LEU A 116 -7.29 -6.88 -1.46
N ILE A 117 -8.09 -7.26 -0.47
CA ILE A 117 -7.89 -8.48 0.33
C ILE A 117 -7.90 -9.71 -0.59
N PHE A 118 -8.93 -9.86 -1.42
CA PHE A 118 -9.04 -10.98 -2.34
C PHE A 118 -7.87 -11.04 -3.32
N ALA A 119 -7.42 -9.91 -3.85
CA ALA A 119 -6.27 -9.86 -4.74
C ALA A 119 -4.98 -10.29 -4.02
N VAL A 120 -4.80 -9.87 -2.77
CA VAL A 120 -3.63 -10.25 -1.97
C VAL A 120 -3.65 -11.76 -1.65
N GLU A 121 -4.77 -12.29 -1.16
CA GLU A 121 -4.89 -13.72 -0.84
C GLU A 121 -4.71 -14.61 -2.08
N ALA A 122 -5.30 -14.21 -3.21
CA ALA A 122 -5.20 -14.96 -4.46
C ALA A 122 -3.78 -14.99 -5.00
N LYS A 123 -3.03 -13.88 -4.88
CA LYS A 123 -1.61 -13.85 -5.30
C LYS A 123 -0.70 -14.56 -4.32
N LEU A 124 -0.92 -14.46 -3.01
CA LEU A 124 -0.16 -15.21 -2.00
C LEU A 124 -0.30 -16.72 -2.19
N SER A 125 -1.48 -17.20 -2.59
CA SER A 125 -1.72 -18.63 -2.84
C SER A 125 -0.99 -19.19 -4.09
N GLN A 126 -0.36 -18.33 -4.90
CA GLN A 126 0.36 -18.70 -6.13
C GLN A 126 1.88 -18.66 -5.98
N ILE A 127 2.38 -18.35 -4.78
CA ILE A 127 3.81 -18.26 -4.44
C ILE A 127 4.14 -19.41 -3.49
#